data_AF-A0A7C7JVJ8-F1
#
_entry.id   AF-A0A7C7JVJ8-F1
#
_cell.length_a   1.000
_cell.length_b   1.000
_cell.length_c   1.000
_cell.angle_alpha   90.00
_cell.angle_beta   90.00
_cell.angle_gamma   90.00
#
_symmetry.space_group_name_H-M   'P 1'
#
loop_
_entity.id
_entity.type
_entity.pdbx_description
1 polymer ?
#
loop_
_entity_poly.entity_id
_entity_poly.type
_entity_poly.pdbx_seq_one_letter_code
_entity_poly.pdbx_strand_id
1 'polypeptide(L)'
;MSDSTHLNELNHRVSAARAEVEDRGETFYPGASRIHLASYPPRERWNDWVELDSKSWPERVEKRYMLVPTTCFNCESACGLLAYVDRDTLQVRKFEGNPEHPGSRGRNCAKGPATLNQITDPDRILYPLKRSGRRGEGKWEQVSWDEALDEIAD
;
A
#
# COMPACT_ATOMS: atom_id res chain seq x y z
N MET A 1 -10.07 34.50 18.45
CA MET A 1 -11.41 33.89 18.47
C MET A 1 -11.69 33.44 17.05
N SER A 2 -11.72 32.13 16.77
CA SER A 2 -12.07 31.65 15.43
C SER A 2 -13.54 31.98 15.16
N ASP A 3 -13.81 32.63 14.03
CA ASP A 3 -15.15 33.02 13.60
C ASP A 3 -16.01 31.75 13.37
N SER A 4 -17.09 31.61 14.15
CA SER A 4 -18.01 30.47 14.08
C SER A 4 -18.64 30.30 12.70
N THR A 5 -18.72 31.39 11.92
CA THR A 5 -19.26 31.41 10.56
C THR A 5 -18.40 30.56 9.63
N HIS A 6 -17.08 30.71 9.71
CA HIS A 6 -16.14 29.96 8.88
C HIS A 6 -16.16 28.45 9.19
N LEU A 7 -16.30 28.09 10.47
CA LEU A 7 -16.41 26.68 10.88
C LEU A 7 -17.71 26.04 10.38
N ASN A 8 -18.82 26.78 10.35
CA ASN A 8 -20.09 26.29 9.84
C ASN A 8 -20.05 26.07 8.31
N GLU A 9 -19.47 27.00 7.57
CA GLU A 9 -19.24 26.84 6.12
C GLU A 9 -18.38 25.60 5.82
N LEU A 10 -17.30 25.42 6.60
CA LEU A 10 -16.43 24.25 6.52
C LEU A 10 -17.21 22.96 6.75
N ASN A 11 -18.01 22.89 7.82
CA ASN A 11 -18.80 21.70 8.15
C ASN A 11 -19.84 21.36 7.07
N HIS A 12 -20.51 22.37 6.52
CA HIS A 12 -21.46 22.18 5.42
C HIS A 12 -20.77 21.56 4.20
N ARG A 13 -19.61 22.12 3.87
CA ARG A 13 -18.73 21.68 2.79
C ARG A 13 -18.27 20.22 2.93
N VAL A 14 -17.86 19.80 4.13
CA VAL A 14 -17.52 18.40 4.43
C VAL A 14 -18.71 17.48 4.30
N SER A 15 -19.85 17.90 4.86
CA SER A 15 -21.08 17.12 4.85
C SER A 15 -21.57 16.88 3.43
N ALA A 16 -21.46 17.88 2.56
CA ALA A 16 -21.77 17.75 1.14
C ALA A 16 -20.86 16.73 0.42
N ALA A 17 -19.54 16.83 0.62
CA ALA A 17 -18.59 15.89 0.01
C ALA A 17 -18.81 14.44 0.49
N ARG A 18 -19.14 14.27 1.78
CA ARG A 18 -19.50 12.98 2.35
C ARG A 18 -20.80 12.44 1.75
N ALA A 19 -21.85 13.26 1.68
CA ALA A 19 -23.13 12.88 1.11
C ALA A 19 -22.99 12.44 -0.34
N GLU A 20 -22.20 13.16 -1.14
CA GLU A 20 -21.95 12.79 -2.55
C GLU A 20 -21.28 11.42 -2.71
N VAL A 21 -20.38 11.06 -1.78
CA VAL A 21 -19.72 9.75 -1.76
C VAL A 21 -20.68 8.67 -1.28
N GLU A 22 -21.44 8.93 -0.21
CA GLU A 22 -22.43 8.00 0.33
C GLU A 22 -23.59 7.75 -0.65
N ASP A 23 -24.01 8.75 -1.43
CA ASP A 23 -25.04 8.64 -2.49
C ASP A 23 -24.59 7.71 -3.63
N ARG A 24 -23.28 7.57 -3.85
CA ARG A 24 -22.71 6.58 -4.77
C ARG A 24 -22.59 5.17 -4.15
N GLY A 25 -22.98 5.01 -2.89
CA GLY A 25 -22.80 3.76 -2.14
C GLY A 25 -21.35 3.50 -1.75
N GLU A 26 -20.52 4.55 -1.66
CA GLU A 26 -19.08 4.45 -1.40
C GLU A 26 -18.73 4.84 0.05
N THR A 27 -17.67 4.21 0.56
CA THR A 27 -17.11 4.56 1.86
C THR A 27 -16.35 5.88 1.78
N PHE A 28 -16.74 6.86 2.60
CA PHE A 28 -16.03 8.14 2.69
C PHE A 28 -14.87 8.08 3.70
N TYR A 29 -13.64 8.20 3.19
CA TYR A 29 -12.44 8.36 4.02
C TYR A 29 -12.01 9.81 4.12
N PRO A 30 -12.26 10.49 5.26
CA PRO A 30 -11.93 11.91 5.38
C PRO A 30 -10.42 12.14 5.28
N GLY A 31 -10.05 13.11 4.46
CA GLY A 31 -8.68 13.58 4.29
C GLY A 31 -8.02 14.07 5.57
N ALA A 32 -6.70 14.26 5.55
CA ALA A 32 -5.98 14.85 6.68
C ALA A 32 -6.53 16.23 7.10
N SER A 33 -7.02 17.02 6.14
CA SER A 33 -7.67 18.31 6.41
C SER A 33 -9.12 18.16 6.90
N ARG A 34 -9.74 16.99 6.66
CA ARG A 34 -11.16 16.69 6.90
C ARG A 34 -12.15 17.57 6.13
N ILE A 35 -11.69 18.38 5.16
CA ILE A 35 -12.52 19.43 4.55
C ILE A 35 -13.15 18.99 3.22
N HIS A 36 -12.39 18.34 2.33
CA HIS A 36 -12.85 18.04 0.96
C HIS A 36 -12.13 16.93 0.20
N LEU A 37 -10.96 16.51 0.65
CA LEU A 37 -10.18 15.52 -0.07
C LEU A 37 -10.47 14.16 0.55
N ALA A 38 -10.92 13.20 -0.25
CA ALA A 38 -10.86 11.82 0.15
C ALA A 38 -9.38 11.44 0.30
N SER A 39 -9.01 10.87 1.45
CA SER A 39 -7.61 10.49 1.69
C SER A 39 -7.24 9.18 1.00
N TYR A 40 -8.23 8.34 0.69
CA TYR A 40 -8.05 7.01 0.13
C TYR A 40 -9.18 6.68 -0.86
N PRO A 41 -8.94 5.78 -1.82
CA PRO A 41 -10.00 5.23 -2.65
C PRO A 41 -11.08 4.54 -1.81
N PRO A 42 -12.37 4.67 -2.17
CA PRO A 42 -13.45 3.99 -1.46
C PRO A 42 -13.27 2.47 -1.59
N ARG A 43 -13.56 1.74 -0.51
CA ARG A 43 -13.35 0.28 -0.41
C ARG A 43 -14.05 -0.49 -1.52
N GLU A 44 -15.22 -0.02 -1.91
CA GLU A 44 -16.08 -0.63 -2.92
C GLU A 44 -15.41 -0.67 -4.31
N ARG A 45 -14.44 0.21 -4.55
CA ARG A 45 -13.69 0.29 -5.82
C ARG A 45 -12.31 -0.36 -5.77
N TRP A 46 -11.92 -0.99 -4.65
CA TRP A 46 -10.57 -1.55 -4.52
C TRP A 46 -10.25 -2.66 -5.53
N ASN A 47 -11.24 -3.37 -6.06
CA ASN A 47 -11.00 -4.39 -7.08
C ASN A 47 -10.68 -3.82 -8.47
N ASP A 48 -11.00 -2.55 -8.73
CA ASP A 48 -10.76 -1.89 -10.02
C ASP A 48 -10.65 -0.37 -9.83
N TRP A 49 -9.51 0.06 -9.28
CA TRP A 49 -9.20 1.47 -9.05
C TRP A 49 -8.43 2.07 -10.22
N VAL A 50 -8.86 3.24 -10.69
CA VAL A 50 -8.20 3.95 -11.80
C VAL A 50 -7.42 5.14 -11.25
N GLU A 51 -6.14 5.24 -11.58
CA GLU A 51 -5.34 6.44 -11.39
C GLU A 51 -4.70 6.88 -12.70
N LEU A 52 -4.34 8.16 -12.80
CA LEU A 52 -3.54 8.65 -13.92
C LEU A 52 -2.07 8.36 -13.67
N ASP A 53 -1.36 7.90 -14.70
CA ASP A 53 0.08 7.72 -14.66
C ASP A 53 0.77 9.10 -14.61
N SER A 54 1.37 9.40 -13.46
CA SER A 54 2.09 10.65 -13.26
C SER A 54 3.33 10.77 -14.15
N LYS A 55 3.90 9.64 -14.64
CA LYS A 55 5.06 9.64 -15.53
C LYS A 55 4.71 10.00 -16.96
N SER A 56 3.44 9.88 -17.34
CA SER A 56 2.97 10.18 -18.70
C SER A 56 2.60 11.64 -18.91
N TRP A 57 2.80 12.51 -17.92
CA TRP A 57 2.53 13.94 -18.06
C TRP A 57 3.21 14.49 -19.33
N PRO A 58 2.51 15.30 -20.17
CA PRO A 58 1.18 15.88 -19.95
C PRO A 58 0.01 14.99 -20.40
N GLU A 59 0.29 13.82 -20.97
CA GLU A 59 -0.74 12.90 -21.44
C GLU A 59 -1.50 12.26 -20.27
N ARG A 60 -2.81 12.14 -20.44
CA ARG A 60 -3.70 11.51 -19.45
C ARG A 60 -3.77 10.02 -19.72
N VAL A 61 -2.77 9.29 -19.26
CA VAL A 61 -2.74 7.83 -19.36
C VAL A 61 -3.36 7.22 -18.11
N GLU A 62 -4.43 6.44 -18.28
CA GLU A 62 -5.06 5.72 -17.17
C GLU A 62 -4.31 4.41 -16.86
N LYS A 63 -4.21 4.11 -15.56
CA LYS A 63 -3.71 2.84 -15.03
C LYS A 63 -4.74 2.25 -14.08
N ARG A 64 -4.91 0.93 -14.16
CA ARG A 64 -5.88 0.18 -13.36
C ARG A 64 -5.17 -0.66 -12.31
N TYR A 65 -5.67 -0.60 -11.09
CA TYR A 65 -5.10 -1.25 -9.92
C TYR A 65 -6.13 -2.08 -9.17
N MET A 66 -5.68 -3.22 -8.63
CA MET A 66 -6.32 -3.87 -7.50
C MET A 66 -5.63 -3.39 -6.21
N LEU A 67 -6.42 -2.93 -5.24
CA LEU A 67 -5.98 -2.44 -3.96
C LEU A 67 -6.14 -3.54 -2.92
N VAL A 68 -5.03 -4.16 -2.55
CA VAL A 68 -5.02 -5.35 -1.69
C VAL A 68 -4.55 -4.98 -0.28
N PRO A 69 -5.39 -5.15 0.76
CA PRO A 69 -5.00 -4.97 2.14
C PRO A 69 -3.88 -5.92 2.54
N THR A 70 -2.86 -5.40 3.22
CA THR A 70 -1.75 -6.17 3.77
C THR A 70 -1.21 -5.52 5.05
N THR A 71 -0.18 -6.10 5.64
CA THR A 71 0.40 -5.66 6.90
C THR A 71 1.88 -5.32 6.71
N CYS A 72 2.31 -4.18 7.25
CA CYS A 72 3.71 -3.78 7.28
C CYS A 72 4.48 -4.64 8.30
N PHE A 73 5.62 -5.21 7.90
CA PHE A 73 6.48 -6.03 8.76
C PHE A 73 7.83 -5.35 9.11
N ASN A 74 7.93 -4.03 8.94
CA ASN A 74 9.19 -3.30 9.19
C ASN A 74 9.44 -2.99 10.68
N CYS A 75 8.42 -3.12 11.52
CA CYS A 75 8.50 -3.01 12.97
C CYS A 75 7.33 -3.76 13.62
N GLU A 76 7.34 -3.83 14.94
CA GLU A 76 6.35 -4.50 15.78
C GLU A 76 4.95 -3.87 15.75
N SER A 77 4.79 -2.64 15.22
CA SER A 77 3.50 -1.95 15.18
C SER A 77 2.50 -2.57 14.20
N ALA A 78 2.98 -3.38 13.24
CA ALA A 78 2.15 -4.09 12.27
C ALA A 78 1.10 -3.19 11.57
N CYS A 79 1.47 -1.97 11.19
CA CYS A 79 0.53 -1.03 10.56
C CYS A 79 -0.04 -1.61 9.26
N GLY A 80 -1.34 -1.43 9.02
CA GLY A 80 -1.96 -1.81 7.75
C GLY A 80 -1.43 -1.01 6.58
N LEU A 81 -1.24 -1.69 5.46
CA LEU A 81 -0.87 -1.15 4.15
C LEU A 81 -1.93 -1.54 3.12
N LEU A 82 -2.06 -0.72 2.08
CA LEU A 82 -2.85 -0.99 0.90
C LEU A 82 -1.89 -1.09 -0.28
N ALA A 83 -1.77 -2.28 -0.85
CA ALA A 83 -0.90 -2.56 -1.99
C ALA A 83 -1.64 -2.22 -3.29
N TYR A 84 -1.06 -1.34 -4.11
CA TYR A 84 -1.59 -1.02 -5.43
C TYR A 84 -0.98 -1.98 -6.44
N VAL A 85 -1.72 -3.02 -6.80
CA VAL A 85 -1.30 -4.07 -7.73
C VAL A 85 -1.80 -3.72 -9.13
N ASP A 86 -0.88 -3.50 -10.05
CA ASP A 86 -1.18 -3.25 -11.46
C ASP A 86 -1.94 -4.44 -12.06
N ARG A 87 -3.11 -4.20 -12.66
CA ARG A 87 -3.98 -5.29 -13.15
C ARG A 87 -3.41 -6.02 -14.36
N ASP A 88 -2.57 -5.36 -15.15
CA ASP A 88 -2.02 -5.93 -16.39
C ASP A 88 -0.75 -6.73 -16.10
N THR A 89 0.10 -6.22 -15.21
CA THR A 89 1.42 -6.78 -14.92
C THR A 89 1.50 -7.58 -13.63
N LEU A 90 0.48 -7.47 -12.76
CA LEU A 90 0.43 -8.05 -11.41
C LEU A 90 1.57 -7.59 -10.48
N GLN A 91 2.28 -6.52 -10.86
CA GLN A 91 3.32 -5.93 -10.03
C GLN A 91 2.73 -4.95 -9.01
N VAL A 92 3.24 -4.98 -7.79
CA VAL A 92 2.97 -3.92 -6.80
C VAL A 92 3.67 -2.65 -7.26
N ARG A 93 2.92 -1.54 -7.44
CA ARG A 93 3.47 -0.25 -7.87
C ARG A 93 3.74 0.71 -6.72
N LYS A 94 2.92 0.67 -5.68
CA LYS A 94 3.09 1.48 -4.47
C LYS A 94 2.36 0.85 -3.29
N PHE A 95 2.74 1.30 -2.10
CA PHE A 95 2.02 1.06 -0.87
C PHE A 95 1.54 2.38 -0.29
N GLU A 96 0.27 2.42 0.12
CA GLU A 96 -0.26 3.48 0.97
C GLU A 96 -0.77 2.89 2.29
N GLY A 97 -1.20 3.73 3.22
CA GLY A 97 -1.80 3.23 4.45
C GLY A 97 -3.18 2.66 4.23
N ASN A 98 -3.51 1.54 4.88
CA ASN A 98 -4.86 0.99 4.82
C ASN A 98 -5.81 1.75 5.78
N PRO A 99 -6.83 2.48 5.28
CA PRO A 99 -7.77 3.20 6.14
C PRO A 99 -8.63 2.28 7.01
N GLU A 100 -8.89 1.04 6.56
CA GLU A 100 -9.70 0.05 7.27
C GLU A 100 -8.94 -0.67 8.39
N HIS A 101 -7.61 -0.48 8.47
CA HIS A 101 -6.83 -1.16 9.49
C HIS A 101 -7.11 -0.57 10.89
N PRO A 102 -7.49 -1.39 11.89
CA PRO A 102 -8.05 -0.89 13.16
C PRO A 102 -7.06 -0.07 13.99
N GLY A 103 -5.78 -0.44 13.95
CA GLY A 103 -4.70 0.25 14.66
C GLY A 103 -4.26 1.53 13.95
N SER A 104 -3.61 1.38 12.79
CA SER A 104 -3.03 2.50 12.02
C SER A 104 -4.03 3.43 11.32
N ARG A 105 -5.22 2.96 10.90
CA ARG A 105 -6.26 3.77 10.23
C ARG A 105 -5.69 4.66 9.10
N GLY A 106 -4.89 4.05 8.23
CA GLY A 106 -4.23 4.71 7.11
C GLY A 106 -2.92 5.47 7.43
N ARG A 107 -2.54 5.59 8.71
CA ARG A 107 -1.31 6.27 9.12
C ARG A 107 -0.11 5.33 9.12
N ASN A 108 0.95 5.72 8.41
CA ASN A 108 2.18 4.94 8.33
C ASN A 108 3.40 5.86 8.50
N CYS A 109 4.49 5.31 9.03
CA CYS A 109 5.79 5.98 9.01
C CYS A 109 6.43 5.88 7.62
N ALA A 110 7.54 6.58 7.41
CA ALA A 110 8.25 6.59 6.12
C ALA A 110 8.66 5.18 5.63
N LYS A 111 8.85 4.22 6.54
CA LYS A 111 9.20 2.84 6.19
C LYS A 111 8.06 2.09 5.49
N GLY A 112 6.79 2.43 5.77
CA GLY A 112 5.63 1.71 5.24
C GLY A 112 5.56 1.74 3.71
N PRO A 113 5.47 2.94 3.10
CA PRO A 113 5.51 3.06 1.64
C PRO A 113 6.79 2.51 1.01
N ALA A 114 7.92 2.61 1.73
CA ALA A 114 9.23 2.14 1.26
C ALA A 114 9.38 0.61 1.22
N THR A 115 8.43 -0.17 1.76
CA THR A 115 8.44 -1.65 1.66
C THR A 115 8.51 -2.14 0.21
N LEU A 116 8.09 -1.33 -0.77
CA LEU A 116 8.27 -1.65 -2.19
C LEU A 116 9.73 -2.00 -2.54
N ASN A 117 10.70 -1.32 -1.94
CA ASN A 117 12.11 -1.54 -2.20
C ASN A 117 12.55 -2.97 -1.84
N GLN A 118 11.93 -3.61 -0.84
CA GLN A 118 12.26 -4.99 -0.45
C GLN A 118 11.74 -6.02 -1.46
N ILE A 119 10.69 -5.69 -2.21
CA ILE A 119 10.12 -6.59 -3.24
C ILE A 119 11.02 -6.59 -4.48
N THR A 120 11.57 -5.43 -4.82
CA THR A 120 12.38 -5.20 -6.02
C THR A 120 13.87 -5.04 -5.71
N ASP A 121 14.32 -5.47 -4.53
CA ASP A 121 15.71 -5.35 -4.11
C ASP A 121 16.62 -6.20 -5.03
N PRO A 122 17.70 -5.64 -5.60
CA PRO A 122 18.63 -6.41 -6.44
C PRO A 122 19.33 -7.54 -5.68
N ASP A 123 19.47 -7.43 -4.36
CA ASP A 123 20.13 -8.41 -3.50
C ASP A 123 19.11 -9.39 -2.86
N ARG A 124 17.85 -9.36 -3.32
CA ARG A 124 16.79 -10.24 -2.80
C ARG A 124 17.13 -11.72 -3.01
N ILE A 125 16.97 -12.51 -1.96
CA ILE A 125 17.11 -13.98 -2.04
C ILE A 125 15.85 -14.55 -2.71
N LEU A 126 16.00 -15.04 -3.94
CA LEU A 126 14.90 -15.56 -4.76
C LEU A 126 14.76 -17.08 -4.71
N TYR A 127 15.82 -17.79 -4.30
CA TYR A 127 15.91 -19.24 -4.34
C TYR A 127 16.55 -19.77 -3.05
N PRO A 128 16.31 -21.04 -2.68
CA PRO A 128 17.10 -21.72 -1.66
C PRO A 128 18.59 -21.72 -2.01
N LEU A 129 19.42 -21.38 -1.03
CA LEU A 129 20.87 -21.29 -1.18
C LEU A 129 21.55 -22.15 -0.12
N LYS A 130 22.41 -23.07 -0.55
CA LYS A 130 23.26 -23.89 0.31
C LYS A 130 24.65 -23.30 0.38
N ARG A 131 25.23 -23.24 1.59
CA ARG A 131 26.57 -22.69 1.80
C ARG A 131 27.63 -23.62 1.23
N SER A 132 28.41 -23.16 0.26
CA SER A 132 29.48 -23.95 -0.41
C SER A 132 30.90 -23.64 0.09
N GLY A 133 31.06 -22.73 1.07
CA GLY A 133 32.34 -22.36 1.68
C GLY A 133 32.27 -22.23 3.21
N ARG A 134 33.29 -21.59 3.81
CA ARG A 134 33.26 -21.26 5.24
C ARG A 134 32.19 -20.20 5.52
N ARG A 135 31.62 -20.21 6.73
CA ARG A 135 30.62 -19.22 7.17
C ARG A 135 31.23 -17.81 7.07
N GLY A 136 30.52 -16.91 6.37
CA GLY A 136 30.95 -15.53 6.14
C GLY A 136 31.65 -15.28 4.78
N GLU A 137 31.97 -16.31 3.99
CA GLU A 137 32.62 -16.13 2.68
C GLU A 137 31.67 -15.69 1.56
N GLY A 138 30.36 -15.72 1.78
CA GLY A 138 29.36 -15.37 0.76
C GLY A 138 29.29 -16.35 -0.41
N LYS A 139 29.87 -17.55 -0.28
CA LYS A 139 29.82 -18.61 -1.30
C LYS A 139 28.58 -19.47 -1.12
N TRP A 140 27.73 -19.44 -2.15
CA TRP A 140 26.45 -20.12 -2.17
C TRP A 140 26.31 -20.95 -3.45
N GLU A 141 25.63 -22.08 -3.32
CA GLU A 141 25.15 -22.89 -4.42
C GLU A 141 23.62 -22.91 -4.36
N GLN A 142 22.97 -22.72 -5.51
CA GLN A 142 21.52 -22.79 -5.57
C GLN A 142 21.09 -24.25 -5.52
N VAL A 143 20.14 -24.56 -4.63
CA VAL A 143 19.57 -25.91 -4.47
C VAL A 143 18.05 -25.87 -4.65
N SER A 144 17.45 -27.05 -4.81
CA SER A 144 15.99 -27.17 -4.85
C SER A 144 15.36 -26.94 -3.47
N TRP A 145 14.05 -26.66 -3.44
CA TRP A 145 13.32 -26.59 -2.17
C TRP A 145 13.27 -27.95 -1.47
N ASP A 146 13.10 -29.04 -2.21
CA ASP A 146 13.06 -30.40 -1.64
C ASP A 146 14.39 -30.74 -0.96
N GLU A 147 15.52 -30.55 -1.65
CA GLU A 147 16.86 -30.76 -1.08
C GLU A 147 17.11 -29.87 0.14
N ALA A 148 16.76 -28.58 0.07
CA ALA A 148 16.96 -27.66 1.19
C ALA A 148 16.13 -28.06 2.43
N LEU A 149 14.92 -28.57 2.24
CA LEU A 149 14.03 -28.98 3.34
C LEU A 149 14.46 -30.33 3.92
N ASP A 150 14.81 -31.30 3.08
CA ASP A 150 15.27 -32.63 3.50
C ASP A 150 16.55 -32.51 4.34
N GLU A 151 17.54 -31.74 3.90
CA GLU A 151 18.79 -31.54 4.65
C GLU A 151 18.62 -30.79 5.99
N ILE A 152 17.58 -29.95 6.13
CA ILE A 152 17.26 -29.27 7.39
C ILE A 152 16.54 -30.21 8.35
N ALA A 153 15.78 -31.18 7.84
CA ALA A 153 14.96 -32.09 8.62
C ALA A 153 15.78 -33.23 9.26
N ASP A 154 16.85 -33.67 8.59
CA ASP A 154 17.81 -34.69 9.09
C ASP A 154 18.70 -34.20 10.24
#